data_AF-A0A6L7KHT4-F1
#
_entry.id   AF-A0A6L7KHT4-F1
#
_cell.length_a   1.000
_cell.length_b   1.000
_cell.length_c   1.000
_cell.angle_alpha   90.00
_cell.angle_beta   90.00
_cell.angle_gamma   90.00
#
_symmetry.space_group_name_H-M   'P 1'
#
loop_
_entity.id
_entity.type
_entity.pdbx_description
1 polymer ?
#
loop_
_entity_poly.entity_id
_entity_poly.type
_entity_poly.pdbx_seq_one_letter_code
_entity_poly.pdbx_strand_id
1 'polypeptide(L)'
;MNLVTRCHDDGHRVSEAVYSACDRYRYSLTRIWDHDDHRLLYIMLNPSTATELVNDPTIERCERRARMLGYGGFRVCNLFALRETDPSRLMRAPAPEGPDNREQILAAIDWADDVLCAWGNHGAHRGQGQSVLELFLASSKPLLALGVTGSGHPRHPLYVPYRSQPRPWRQRSG
;
A
#
# COMPACT_ATOMS: atom_id res chain seq x y z
N MET A 1 -17.08 -6.18 9.96
CA MET A 1 -16.94 -5.65 11.35
C MET A 1 -17.11 -4.14 11.31
N ASN A 2 -17.30 -3.43 12.43
CA ASN A 2 -17.31 -1.97 12.39
C ASN A 2 -15.87 -1.46 12.16
N LEU A 3 -15.65 -0.79 11.03
CA LEU A 3 -14.41 -0.10 10.72
C LEU A 3 -14.33 1.21 11.51
N VAL A 4 -13.12 1.62 11.86
CA VAL A 4 -12.84 2.91 12.51
C VAL A 4 -12.04 3.76 11.54
N THR A 5 -12.62 4.88 11.11
CA THR A 5 -11.95 5.84 10.23
C THR A 5 -11.48 7.02 11.07
N ARG A 6 -10.20 7.37 10.95
CA ARG A 6 -9.61 8.55 11.60
C ARG A 6 -9.08 9.50 10.54
N CYS A 7 -9.41 10.77 10.68
CA CYS A 7 -9.02 11.81 9.74
C CYS A 7 -8.21 12.91 10.43
N HIS A 8 -7.32 13.55 9.68
CA HIS A 8 -6.57 14.71 10.10
C HIS A 8 -6.33 15.64 8.91
N ASP A 9 -6.48 16.94 9.13
CA ASP A 9 -6.18 17.98 8.17
C ASP A 9 -5.19 18.95 8.81
N ASP A 10 -4.01 19.10 8.20
CA ASP A 10 -2.95 20.00 8.65
C ASP A 10 -2.90 21.32 7.84
N GLY A 11 -3.90 21.56 6.98
CA GLY A 11 -3.99 22.71 6.07
C GLY A 11 -3.15 22.57 4.80
N HIS A 12 -2.26 21.57 4.73
CA HIS A 12 -1.46 21.26 3.55
C HIS A 12 -1.86 19.92 2.91
N ARG A 13 -2.50 19.04 3.69
CA ARG A 13 -2.84 17.69 3.29
C ARG A 13 -3.93 17.11 4.19
N VAL A 14 -4.95 16.53 3.56
CA VAL A 14 -5.96 15.70 4.22
C VAL A 14 -5.45 14.27 4.34
N SER A 15 -5.53 13.72 5.54
CA SER A 15 -5.06 12.39 5.90
C SER A 15 -6.21 11.55 6.45
N GLU A 16 -6.32 10.31 5.99
CA GLU A 16 -7.33 9.35 6.45
C GLU A 16 -6.68 7.99 6.70
N ALA A 17 -7.04 7.33 7.80
CA ALA A 17 -6.63 5.96 8.10
C ALA A 17 -7.83 5.11 8.51
N VAL A 18 -7.97 3.94 7.89
CA VAL A 18 -9.05 2.99 8.18
C VAL A 18 -8.49 1.81 8.96
N TYR A 19 -9.06 1.56 10.14
CA TYR A 19 -8.65 0.52 11.07
C TYR A 19 -9.78 -0.48 11.35
N SER A 20 -9.40 -1.65 11.84
CA SER A 20 -10.32 -2.52 12.60
C SER A 20 -10.69 -1.88 13.93
N ALA A 21 -11.86 -2.18 14.50
CA ALA A 21 -12.26 -1.73 15.84
C ALA A 21 -11.27 -2.07 16.98
N CYS A 22 -10.45 -3.11 16.82
CA CYS A 22 -9.42 -3.47 17.80
C CYS A 22 -8.04 -2.82 17.53
N ASP A 23 -7.95 -1.88 16.59
CA ASP A 23 -6.74 -1.16 16.17
C ASP A 23 -5.56 -2.03 15.69
N ARG A 24 -5.68 -3.36 15.68
CA ARG A 24 -4.64 -4.29 15.23
C ARG A 24 -4.40 -4.23 13.73
N TYR A 25 -5.45 -3.97 12.96
CA TYR A 25 -5.38 -3.91 11.51
C TYR A 25 -5.51 -2.47 11.04
N ARG A 26 -4.65 -2.04 10.11
CA ARG A 26 -4.80 -0.82 9.33
C ARG A 26 -4.96 -1.21 7.87
N TYR A 27 -6.16 -1.03 7.35
CA TYR A 27 -6.51 -1.47 6.01
C TYR A 27 -6.06 -0.48 4.94
N SER A 28 -6.13 0.81 5.24
CA SER A 28 -5.67 1.86 4.34
C SER A 28 -5.08 3.06 5.08
N LEU A 29 -4.20 3.77 4.40
CA LEU A 29 -3.69 5.08 4.80
C LEU A 29 -3.66 5.97 3.57
N THR A 30 -4.46 7.04 3.58
CA THR A 30 -4.61 7.99 2.48
C THR A 30 -4.01 9.34 2.85
N ARG A 31 -3.40 9.99 1.87
CA ARG A 31 -2.92 11.37 1.89
C ARG A 31 -3.35 12.06 0.61
N ILE A 32 -3.98 13.22 0.73
CA ILE A 32 -4.40 14.04 -0.41
C ILE A 32 -3.98 15.48 -0.15
N TRP A 33 -3.33 16.10 -1.12
CA TRP A 33 -2.97 17.52 -1.13
C TRP A 33 -3.52 18.27 -2.34
N ASP A 34 -3.96 17.55 -3.36
CA ASP A 34 -4.72 18.07 -4.50
C ASP A 34 -5.79 17.03 -4.90
N HIS A 35 -7.05 17.45 -4.93
CA HIS A 35 -8.19 16.58 -5.23
C HIS A 35 -8.48 16.45 -6.73
N ASP A 36 -7.98 17.38 -7.54
CA ASP A 36 -8.22 17.43 -8.99
C ASP A 36 -7.15 16.66 -9.78
N ASP A 37 -6.04 16.32 -9.13
CA ASP A 37 -4.92 15.58 -9.70
C ASP A 37 -5.06 14.05 -9.59
N HIS A 38 -4.23 13.35 -10.35
CA HIS A 38 -4.15 11.88 -10.35
C HIS A 38 -3.78 11.31 -8.98
N ARG A 39 -4.25 10.10 -8.71
CA ARG A 39 -4.11 9.42 -7.43
C ARG A 39 -3.35 8.11 -7.55
N LEU A 40 -2.37 7.91 -6.67
CA LEU A 40 -1.51 6.73 -6.66
C LEU A 40 -1.89 5.73 -5.55
N LEU A 41 -2.12 4.47 -5.90
CA LEU A 41 -2.22 3.38 -4.92
C LEU A 41 -0.89 2.66 -4.77
N TYR A 42 -0.37 2.60 -3.55
CA TYR A 42 0.70 1.69 -3.19
C TYR A 42 0.12 0.38 -2.61
N ILE A 43 0.58 -0.77 -3.11
CA ILE A 43 0.35 -2.08 -2.49
C ILE A 43 1.64 -2.58 -1.87
N MET A 44 1.68 -2.61 -0.54
CA MET A 44 2.88 -2.89 0.25
C MET A 44 2.73 -4.17 1.09
N LEU A 45 3.75 -4.54 1.87
CA LEU A 45 3.72 -5.80 2.62
C LEU A 45 2.74 -5.74 3.80
N ASN A 46 2.98 -4.82 4.74
CA ASN A 46 2.18 -4.65 5.95
C ASN A 46 2.34 -3.25 6.56
N PRO A 47 1.35 -2.75 7.30
CA PRO A 47 1.45 -1.53 8.09
C PRO A 47 2.52 -1.60 9.17
N SER A 48 3.25 -0.51 9.35
CA SER A 48 4.11 -0.24 10.50
C SER A 48 3.49 0.87 11.38
N THR A 49 4.27 1.86 11.80
CA THR A 49 3.90 2.83 12.83
C THR A 49 3.14 4.06 12.34
N ALA A 50 3.06 4.32 11.03
CA ALA A 50 2.34 5.48 10.52
C ALA A 50 0.86 5.53 10.96
N THR A 51 0.32 6.72 11.16
CA THR A 51 -1.10 6.97 11.47
C THR A 51 -1.63 8.08 10.58
N GLU A 52 -2.88 8.46 10.71
CA GLU A 52 -3.45 9.67 10.11
C GLU A 52 -2.70 10.96 10.49
N LEU A 53 -1.99 10.98 11.62
CA LEU A 53 -1.27 12.15 12.12
C LEU A 53 0.19 12.20 11.66
N VAL A 54 0.87 11.04 11.61
CA VAL A 54 2.33 10.98 11.44
C VAL A 54 2.75 9.94 10.42
N ASN A 55 3.72 10.31 9.58
CA ASN A 55 4.38 9.39 8.66
C ASN A 55 5.47 8.60 9.39
N ASP A 56 5.61 7.32 9.04
CA ASP A 56 6.86 6.57 9.29
C ASP A 56 7.84 6.77 8.11
N PRO A 57 9.10 6.30 8.19
CA PRO A 57 10.07 6.50 7.10
C PRO A 57 9.64 5.97 5.74
N THR A 58 8.79 4.94 5.70
CA THR A 58 8.28 4.36 4.47
C THR A 58 7.18 5.22 3.88
N ILE A 59 6.23 5.68 4.70
CA ILE A 59 5.15 6.55 4.25
C ILE A 59 5.68 7.92 3.82
N GLU A 60 6.65 8.48 4.53
CA GLU A 60 7.35 9.70 4.12
C GLU A 60 7.99 9.56 2.73
N ARG A 61 8.63 8.40 2.47
CA ARG A 61 9.23 8.09 1.17
C ARG A 61 8.18 7.93 0.07
N CYS A 62 7.02 7.34 0.38
CA CYS A 62 5.92 7.21 -0.57
C CYS A 62 5.33 8.59 -0.91
N GLU A 63 5.09 9.43 0.10
CA GLU A 63 4.57 10.78 -0.09
C GLU A 63 5.49 11.61 -0.98
N ARG A 64 6.78 11.69 -0.63
CA ARG A 64 7.74 12.47 -1.41
C ARG A 64 7.81 12.00 -2.86
N ARG A 65 7.77 10.69 -3.08
CA ARG A 65 7.76 10.12 -4.42
C ARG A 65 6.49 10.47 -5.18
N ALA A 66 5.32 10.32 -4.57
CA ALA A 66 4.05 10.66 -5.20
C ALA A 66 4.01 12.14 -5.62
N ARG A 67 4.46 13.05 -4.74
CA ARG A 67 4.61 14.48 -5.07
C ARG A 67 5.58 14.71 -6.23
N MET A 68 6.76 14.09 -6.21
CA MET A 68 7.74 14.22 -7.29
C MET A 68 7.25 13.69 -8.65
N LEU A 69 6.32 12.74 -8.64
CA LEU A 69 5.72 12.18 -9.84
C LEU A 69 4.48 12.97 -10.31
N GLY A 70 4.07 14.02 -9.60
CA GLY A 70 2.94 14.87 -9.97
C GLY A 70 1.56 14.29 -9.62
N TYR A 71 1.46 13.44 -8.60
CA TYR A 71 0.15 13.01 -8.08
C TYR A 71 -0.40 14.03 -7.08
N GLY A 72 -1.72 14.10 -6.96
CA GLY A 72 -2.45 14.91 -5.98
C GLY A 72 -2.65 14.20 -4.63
N GLY A 73 -2.46 12.88 -4.62
CA GLY A 73 -2.52 12.10 -3.41
C GLY A 73 -2.07 10.66 -3.60
N PHE A 74 -1.93 9.95 -2.49
CA PHE A 74 -1.73 8.52 -2.51
C PHE A 74 -2.55 7.81 -1.43
N ARG A 75 -2.81 6.53 -1.69
CA ARG A 75 -3.34 5.58 -0.71
C ARG A 75 -2.38 4.40 -0.59
N VAL A 76 -2.14 3.92 0.62
CA VAL A 76 -1.38 2.69 0.88
C VAL A 76 -2.36 1.64 1.39
N CYS A 77 -2.43 0.53 0.68
CA CYS A 77 -2.98 -0.74 1.17
C CYS A 77 -1.85 -1.78 1.25
N ASN A 78 -2.11 -2.87 1.96
CA ASN A 78 -1.09 -3.88 2.22
C ASN A 78 -1.61 -5.28 1.94
N LEU A 79 -0.69 -6.18 1.55
CA LEU A 79 -0.98 -7.61 1.46
C LEU A 79 -1.53 -8.14 2.78
N PHE A 80 -0.94 -7.70 3.90
CA PHE A 80 -1.35 -8.02 5.25
C PHE A 80 -1.73 -6.75 6.00
N ALA A 81 -2.97 -6.61 6.49
CA ALA A 81 -3.39 -5.40 7.21
C ALA A 81 -2.89 -5.34 8.67
N LEU A 82 -2.31 -6.42 9.20
CA LEU A 82 -1.81 -6.44 10.58
C LEU A 82 -0.68 -5.42 10.75
N ARG A 83 -0.85 -4.52 11.72
CA ARG A 83 0.18 -3.54 12.12
C ARG A 83 1.26 -4.24 12.92
N GLU A 84 2.44 -4.39 12.31
CA GLU A 84 3.57 -5.09 12.92
C GLU A 84 4.89 -4.57 12.34
N THR A 85 5.88 -4.35 13.20
CA THR A 85 7.21 -3.87 12.79
C THR A 85 8.20 -5.01 12.55
N ASP A 86 7.95 -6.18 13.14
CA ASP A 86 8.79 -7.38 13.01
C ASP A 86 8.22 -8.34 11.96
N PRO A 87 8.87 -8.51 10.79
CA PRO A 87 8.44 -9.46 9.77
C PRO A 87 8.27 -10.89 10.32
N SER A 88 9.08 -11.32 11.28
CA SER A 88 9.02 -12.66 11.86
C SER A 88 7.76 -12.87 12.71
N ARG A 89 7.22 -11.80 13.31
CA ARG A 89 5.92 -11.85 14.02
C ARG A 89 4.76 -11.83 13.04
N LEU A 90 4.85 -11.00 12.00
CA LEU A 90 3.87 -10.97 10.91
C LEU A 90 3.69 -12.36 10.28
N MET A 91 4.79 -13.03 9.91
CA MET A 91 4.76 -14.37 9.29
C MET A 91 4.19 -15.46 10.20
N ARG A 92 4.18 -15.25 11.52
CA ARG A 92 3.64 -16.21 12.51
C ARG A 92 2.23 -15.87 12.96
N ALA A 93 1.70 -14.70 12.58
CA ALA A 93 0.35 -14.32 12.95
C ALA A 93 -0.68 -15.25 12.29
N PRO A 94 -1.77 -15.61 12.99
CA PRO A 94 -2.76 -16.56 12.45
C PRO A 94 -3.65 -15.96 11.35
N ALA A 95 -3.90 -14.65 11.40
CA ALA A 95 -4.73 -13.92 10.44
C ALA A 95 -4.11 -12.54 10.12
N PRO A 96 -2.92 -12.48 9.49
CA PRO A 96 -2.21 -11.24 9.21
C PRO A 96 -2.92 -10.39 8.13
N GLU A 97 -3.71 -11.01 7.27
CA GLU A 97 -4.48 -10.34 6.23
C GLU A 97 -5.51 -9.40 6.86
N GLY A 98 -6.21 -9.85 7.90
CA GLY A 98 -7.32 -9.13 8.52
C GLY A 98 -8.64 -9.32 7.76
N PRO A 99 -9.79 -9.31 8.46
CA PRO A 99 -11.08 -9.71 7.89
C PRO A 99 -11.57 -8.81 6.74
N ASP A 100 -11.41 -7.49 6.87
CA ASP A 100 -11.95 -6.53 5.89
C ASP A 100 -10.92 -6.11 4.82
N ASN A 101 -9.72 -6.73 4.77
CA ASN A 101 -8.61 -6.26 3.92
C ASN A 101 -8.89 -6.37 2.42
N ARG A 102 -9.53 -7.46 1.98
CA ARG A 102 -9.89 -7.65 0.58
C ARG A 102 -10.81 -6.54 0.06
N GLU A 103 -11.83 -6.20 0.83
CA GLU A 103 -12.79 -5.15 0.48
C GLU A 103 -12.12 -3.77 0.41
N GLN A 104 -11.22 -3.49 1.36
CA GLN A 104 -10.48 -2.23 1.40
C GLN A 104 -9.48 -2.11 0.24
N ILE A 105 -8.85 -3.21 -0.19
CA ILE A 105 -8.04 -3.23 -1.40
C ILE A 105 -8.90 -2.96 -2.64
N LEU A 106 -10.07 -3.58 -2.78
CA LEU A 106 -10.97 -3.33 -3.91
C LEU A 106 -11.43 -1.86 -3.97
N ALA A 107 -11.82 -1.28 -2.83
CA ALA A 107 -12.17 0.14 -2.76
C ALA A 107 -10.98 1.06 -3.10
N ALA A 108 -9.76 0.67 -2.72
CA ALA A 108 -8.56 1.41 -3.08
C ALA A 108 -8.22 1.30 -4.58
N ILE A 109 -8.45 0.14 -5.18
CA ILE A 109 -8.30 -0.08 -6.62
C ILE A 109 -9.22 0.85 -7.38
N ASP A 110 -10.49 0.93 -7.00
CA ASP A 110 -11.47 1.82 -7.64
C ASP A 110 -11.05 3.29 -7.52
N TRP A 111 -10.60 3.69 -6.33
CA TRP A 111 -10.18 5.06 -6.03
C TRP A 111 -8.93 5.54 -6.78
N ALA A 112 -7.98 4.70 -7.15
CA ALA A 112 -6.70 5.15 -7.70
C ALA A 112 -6.64 5.17 -9.23
N ASP A 113 -5.85 6.06 -9.81
CA ASP A 113 -5.61 6.10 -11.26
C ASP A 113 -4.47 5.16 -11.65
N ASP A 114 -3.41 5.12 -10.83
CA ASP A 114 -2.25 4.24 -11.01
C ASP A 114 -1.99 3.35 -9.78
N VAL A 115 -1.40 2.18 -10.01
CA VAL A 115 -1.09 1.21 -8.97
C VAL A 115 0.40 0.88 -8.98
N LEU A 116 1.07 1.09 -7.84
CA LEU A 116 2.46 0.74 -7.61
C LEU A 116 2.59 -0.38 -6.58
N CYS A 117 3.00 -1.56 -7.06
CA CYS A 117 3.30 -2.72 -6.23
C CYS A 117 4.69 -2.57 -5.58
N ALA A 118 4.82 -2.91 -4.29
CA ALA A 118 6.04 -2.64 -3.52
C ALA A 118 6.25 -3.54 -2.27
N TRP A 119 5.76 -4.77 -2.28
CA TRP A 119 5.73 -5.66 -1.10
C TRP A 119 7.00 -6.50 -0.84
N GLY A 120 7.97 -6.51 -1.75
CA GLY A 120 9.23 -7.27 -1.57
C GLY A 120 9.05 -8.78 -1.53
N ASN A 121 10.09 -9.50 -1.07
CA ASN A 121 10.13 -10.97 -1.16
C ASN A 121 9.08 -11.69 -0.33
N HIS A 122 8.61 -11.08 0.76
CA HIS A 122 7.64 -11.70 1.65
C HIS A 122 6.22 -11.71 1.10
N GLY A 123 5.96 -11.13 -0.09
CA GLY A 123 4.65 -11.24 -0.73
C GLY A 123 4.29 -12.67 -1.17
N ALA A 124 5.27 -13.57 -1.29
CA ALA A 124 5.00 -14.99 -1.55
C ALA A 124 4.37 -15.71 -0.34
N HIS A 125 4.49 -15.13 0.87
CA HIS A 125 3.94 -15.75 2.07
C HIS A 125 2.42 -15.96 1.94
N ARG A 126 1.97 -17.18 2.21
CA ARG A 126 0.55 -17.60 2.11
C ARG A 126 -0.07 -17.39 0.72
N GLY A 127 0.75 -17.20 -0.33
CA GLY A 127 0.28 -16.85 -1.66
C GLY A 127 -0.34 -15.45 -1.76
N GLN A 128 -0.21 -14.61 -0.73
CA GLN A 128 -1.01 -13.39 -0.61
C GLN A 128 -0.74 -12.37 -1.71
N GLY A 129 0.51 -12.24 -2.18
CA GLY A 129 0.84 -11.40 -3.32
C GLY A 129 0.09 -11.83 -4.59
N GLN A 130 -0.02 -13.14 -4.84
CA GLN A 130 -0.77 -13.67 -5.97
C GLN A 130 -2.28 -13.44 -5.80
N SER A 131 -2.84 -13.72 -4.63
CA SER A 131 -4.26 -13.48 -4.32
C SER A 131 -4.66 -12.02 -4.51
N VAL A 132 -3.78 -11.08 -4.15
CA VAL A 132 -4.01 -9.65 -4.33
C VAL A 132 -3.88 -9.25 -5.80
N LEU A 133 -2.92 -9.81 -6.54
CA LEU A 133 -2.78 -9.57 -7.99
C LEU A 133 -4.03 -9.96 -8.79
N GLU A 134 -4.71 -11.04 -8.39
CA GLU A 134 -5.94 -11.48 -9.04
C GLU A 134 -7.07 -10.45 -8.93
N LEU A 135 -7.07 -9.61 -7.88
CA LEU A 135 -8.01 -8.49 -7.76
C LEU A 135 -7.79 -7.44 -8.85
N PHE A 136 -6.54 -7.23 -9.26
CA PHE A 136 -6.18 -6.25 -10.28
C PHE A 136 -6.43 -6.74 -11.70
N LEU A 137 -6.37 -8.05 -11.94
CA LEU A 137 -6.71 -8.63 -13.24
C LEU A 137 -8.13 -8.23 -13.68
N ALA A 138 -9.07 -8.13 -12.73
CA ALA A 138 -10.43 -7.65 -13.00
C ALA A 138 -10.50 -6.14 -13.29
N SER A 139 -9.54 -5.34 -12.81
CA SER A 139 -9.57 -3.87 -12.91
C SER A 139 -9.02 -3.31 -14.22
N SER A 140 -8.31 -4.11 -15.04
CA SER A 140 -7.57 -3.67 -16.24
C SER A 140 -6.52 -2.56 -16.02
N LYS A 141 -6.26 -2.13 -14.78
CA LYS A 141 -5.27 -1.09 -14.48
C LYS A 141 -3.84 -1.63 -14.63
N PRO A 142 -2.92 -0.88 -15.25
CA PRO A 142 -1.53 -1.29 -15.33
C PRO A 142 -0.92 -1.33 -13.93
N LEU A 143 -0.22 -2.43 -13.64
CA LEU A 143 0.57 -2.53 -12.41
C LEU A 143 1.97 -1.97 -12.67
N LEU A 144 2.42 -1.11 -11.77
CA LEU A 144 3.74 -0.50 -11.81
C LEU A 144 4.62 -1.06 -10.70
N ALA A 145 5.93 -1.06 -10.91
CA ALA A 145 6.92 -1.29 -9.86
C ALA A 145 8.14 -0.38 -10.05
N LEU A 146 8.87 -0.12 -8.96
CA LEU A 146 10.13 0.63 -8.99
C LEU A 146 11.35 -0.24 -9.35
N GLY A 147 11.10 -1.49 -9.74
CA GLY A 147 12.08 -2.54 -9.96
C GLY A 147 11.70 -3.82 -9.21
N VAL A 148 12.42 -4.90 -9.50
CA VAL A 148 12.17 -6.21 -8.90
C VAL A 148 13.37 -6.73 -8.12
N THR A 149 13.13 -7.57 -7.13
CA THR A 149 14.14 -8.32 -6.39
C THR A 149 14.72 -9.46 -7.24
N GLY A 150 15.74 -10.16 -6.73
CA GLY A 150 16.30 -11.32 -7.42
C GLY A 150 15.31 -12.46 -7.64
N SER A 151 14.27 -12.56 -6.80
CA SER A 151 13.15 -13.50 -6.94
C SER A 151 11.94 -12.92 -7.69
N GLY A 152 12.09 -11.76 -8.34
CA GLY A 152 11.05 -11.19 -9.22
C GLY A 152 9.93 -10.42 -8.52
N HIS A 153 9.98 -10.23 -7.19
CA HIS A 153 8.98 -9.46 -6.45
C HIS A 153 9.23 -7.95 -6.53
N PRO A 154 8.18 -7.11 -6.48
CA PRO A 154 8.32 -5.66 -6.57
C PRO A 154 9.09 -5.11 -5.36
N ARG A 155 10.10 -4.26 -5.60
CA ARG A 155 10.95 -3.73 -4.53
C ARG A 155 10.21 -2.78 -3.59
N HIS A 156 10.54 -2.89 -2.31
CA HIS A 156 10.07 -1.95 -1.30
C HIS A 156 10.60 -0.53 -1.56
N PRO A 157 9.79 0.55 -1.43
CA PRO A 157 10.19 1.90 -1.85
C PRO A 157 11.34 2.50 -1.04
N LEU A 158 11.48 2.08 0.23
CA LEU A 158 12.41 2.66 1.21
C LEU A 158 13.87 2.73 0.73
N TYR A 159 14.30 1.78 -0.11
CA TYR A 159 15.68 1.70 -0.57
C TYR A 159 15.85 1.95 -2.07
N VAL A 160 14.79 2.33 -2.80
CA VAL A 160 14.86 2.59 -4.24
C VAL A 160 15.06 4.07 -4.52
N PRO A 161 16.13 4.50 -5.21
CA PRO A 161 16.44 5.91 -5.47
C PRO A 161 15.27 6.70 -6.12
N TYR A 162 15.15 8.00 -5.83
CA TYR A 162 14.07 8.82 -6.41
C TYR A 162 14.14 8.94 -7.93
N ARG A 163 15.35 8.89 -8.51
CA ARG A 163 15.54 8.84 -9.97
C ARG A 163 14.93 7.60 -10.66
N SER A 164 14.67 6.53 -9.90
CA SER A 164 14.00 5.35 -10.44
C SER A 164 12.54 5.67 -10.69
N GLN A 165 12.13 5.62 -11.96
CA GLN A 165 10.74 5.82 -12.36
C GLN A 165 9.94 4.51 -12.23
N PRO A 166 8.64 4.58 -11.86
CA PRO A 166 7.75 3.43 -11.96
C PRO A 166 7.74 2.89 -13.40
N ARG A 167 7.73 1.57 -13.55
CA ARG A 167 7.64 0.90 -14.84
C ARG A 167 6.54 -0.15 -14.82
N PRO A 168 5.87 -0.42 -15.96
CA PRO A 168 4.96 -1.54 -16.06
C PRO A 168 5.60 -2.83 -15.56
N TRP A 169 4.88 -3.51 -14.68
CA TRP A 169 5.30 -4.73 -14.03
C TRP A 169 4.25 -5.81 -14.26
N ARG A 170 4.71 -7.01 -14.59
CA ARG A 170 3.90 -8.22 -14.67
C ARG A 170 4.61 -9.27 -13.85
N GLN A 171 3.90 -9.91 -12.93
CA GLN A 171 4.42 -11.10 -12.28
C GLN A 171 4.57 -12.16 -13.36
N ARG A 172 5.80 -12.67 -13.53
CA ARG A 172 6.02 -13.84 -14.37
C ARG A 172 5.49 -15.04 -13.59
N SER A 173 4.55 -15.77 -14.19
CA SER A 173 4.17 -17.08 -13.68
C SER A 173 5.42 -17.96 -13.70
N GLY A 174 5.92 -18.30 -12.52
CA GLY A 174 6.92 -19.34 -12.33
C GLY A 174 6.25 -20.68 -12.19
#